data_AF-A0A4Q9KVD3-F1
#
_entry.id   AF-A0A4Q9KVD3-F1
#
_cell.length_a   1.000
_cell.length_b   1.000
_cell.length_c   1.000
_cell.angle_alpha   90.00
_cell.angle_beta   90.00
_cell.angle_gamma   90.00
#
_symmetry.space_group_name_H-M   'P 1'
#
loop_
_entity.id
_entity.type
_entity.pdbx_description
1 polymer ?
#
loop_
_entity_poly.entity_id
_entity_poly.type
_entity_poly.pdbx_seq_one_letter_code
_entity_poly.pdbx_strand_id
1 'polypeptide(L)'
;MKKKNIKYGGLLSYRKMCRFYSGFFYRNELVAKYDYYWRIEPDIEFFCEIKYDPFLFVKNTNKKYGFVISVIEIMETVPTLWNAVSDFIEVYDKKYPNYKMKERMKNIKNKDKDGDNYKDDYGNLRFVTDGHGFNGCHFWSNFEIAAFDFFRSKIYSDFFNFLDRKGGFFYERWGDAPIHSIAVSLFLKKNEIHFFGDIGYYHPPVTYCPSFKQNSLCKCDREKSFNYKRKTCLDKLEIKQYL
;
A
#
# COMPACT_ATOMS: atom_id res chain seq x y z
N MET A 1 10.28 21.97 -1.99
CA MET A 1 8.85 21.58 -2.06
C MET A 1 7.90 22.72 -1.69
N LYS A 2 8.06 23.40 -0.54
CA LYS A 2 7.24 24.58 -0.17
C LYS A 2 7.09 25.64 -1.29
N LYS A 3 8.20 26.08 -1.90
CA LYS A 3 8.19 27.04 -3.03
C LYS A 3 7.45 26.54 -4.29
N LYS A 4 7.27 25.22 -4.44
CA LYS A 4 6.54 24.59 -5.56
C LYS A 4 5.08 24.30 -5.21
N ASN A 5 4.56 24.82 -4.09
CA ASN A 5 3.19 24.60 -3.60
C ASN A 5 2.76 23.12 -3.47
N ILE A 6 3.72 22.22 -3.26
CA ILE A 6 3.42 20.81 -2.98
C ILE A 6 2.77 20.72 -1.60
N LYS A 7 1.60 20.08 -1.51
CA LYS A 7 0.84 19.88 -0.26
C LYS A 7 1.77 19.41 0.87
N TYR A 8 1.73 20.09 2.01
CA TYR A 8 2.59 19.81 3.18
C TYR A 8 4.12 19.87 2.96
N GLY A 9 4.60 20.34 1.81
CA GLY A 9 6.03 20.33 1.44
C GLY A 9 6.94 21.22 2.30
N GLY A 10 6.41 21.95 3.27
CA GLY A 10 7.15 22.71 4.27
C GLY A 10 6.82 22.33 5.72
N LEU A 11 5.99 21.31 5.96
CA LEU A 11 5.55 20.93 7.30
C LEU A 11 6.42 19.81 7.87
N LEU A 12 7.19 20.12 8.91
CA LEU A 12 8.02 19.14 9.61
C LEU A 12 7.18 18.08 10.33
N SER A 13 6.06 18.47 10.94
CA SER A 13 5.14 17.55 11.62
C SER A 13 4.61 16.48 10.67
N TYR A 14 4.26 16.86 9.44
CA TYR A 14 3.80 15.91 8.43
C TYR A 14 4.86 14.87 8.07
N ARG A 15 6.12 15.29 7.90
CA ARG A 15 7.25 14.38 7.65
C ARG A 15 7.48 13.42 8.82
N LYS A 16 7.39 13.92 10.05
CA LYS A 16 7.46 13.08 11.26
C LYS A 16 6.32 12.06 11.31
N MET A 17 5.11 12.46 10.95
CA MET A 17 3.94 11.57 10.86
C MET A 17 4.16 10.47 9.83
N CYS A 18 4.57 10.81 8.60
CA CYS A 18 4.84 9.82 7.56
C CYS A 18 5.91 8.82 8.02
N ARG A 19 7.00 9.30 8.63
CA ARG A 19 8.03 8.41 9.20
C ARG A 19 7.50 7.55 10.34
N PHE A 20 6.67 8.11 11.23
CA PHE A 20 6.07 7.40 12.37
C PHE A 20 5.19 6.23 11.90
N TYR A 21 4.27 6.49 10.97
CA TYR A 21 3.42 5.45 10.40
C TYR A 21 4.21 4.47 9.52
N SER A 22 5.32 4.89 8.90
CA SER A 22 6.15 3.95 8.13
C SER A 22 6.89 2.93 9.01
N GLY A 23 7.30 3.29 10.23
CA GLY A 23 8.33 2.51 10.94
C GLY A 23 8.15 2.29 12.44
N PHE A 24 7.23 3.00 13.10
CA PHE A 24 7.21 3.08 14.57
C PHE A 24 5.87 2.72 15.19
N PHE A 25 4.73 3.02 14.55
CA PHE A 25 3.41 2.81 15.17
C PHE A 25 3.19 1.37 15.64
N TYR A 26 3.61 0.39 14.84
CA TYR A 26 3.45 -1.06 15.12
C TYR A 26 4.39 -1.60 16.22
N ARG A 27 5.36 -0.78 16.64
CA ARG A 27 6.31 -1.08 17.74
C ARG A 27 5.88 -0.47 19.06
N ASN A 28 4.81 0.32 19.08
CA ASN A 28 4.32 0.95 20.30
C ASN A 28 3.78 -0.11 21.27
N GLU A 29 4.11 0.02 22.56
CA GLU A 29 3.72 -0.92 23.62
C GLU A 29 2.20 -1.10 23.72
N LEU A 30 1.42 -0.04 23.46
CA LEU A 30 -0.04 -0.08 23.50
C LEU A 30 -0.62 -1.04 22.47
N VAL A 31 0.09 -1.28 21.37
CA VAL A 31 -0.36 -2.21 20.32
C VAL A 31 0.38 -3.54 20.30
N ALA A 32 1.36 -3.74 21.20
CA ALA A 32 2.20 -4.93 21.23
C ALA A 32 1.39 -6.23 21.40
N LYS A 33 0.28 -6.17 22.15
CA LYS A 33 -0.60 -7.32 22.44
C LYS A 33 -1.60 -7.69 21.33
N TYR A 34 -1.65 -6.93 20.23
CA TYR A 34 -2.61 -7.17 19.15
C TYR A 34 -1.93 -7.78 17.92
N ASP A 35 -2.70 -8.59 17.20
CA ASP A 35 -2.30 -9.25 15.94
C ASP A 35 -2.63 -8.41 14.70
N TYR A 36 -3.68 -7.58 14.77
CA TYR A 36 -4.18 -6.76 13.66
C TYR A 36 -4.48 -5.34 14.13
N TYR A 37 -4.47 -4.40 13.19
CA TYR A 37 -5.00 -3.05 13.39
C TYR A 37 -5.93 -2.65 12.25
N TRP A 38 -6.81 -1.70 12.54
CA TRP A 38 -7.53 -0.92 11.55
C TRP A 38 -7.17 0.56 11.76
N ARG A 39 -6.53 1.19 10.78
CA ARG A 39 -6.24 2.63 10.80
C ARG A 39 -7.52 3.43 10.53
N ILE A 40 -7.78 4.38 11.42
CA ILE A 40 -8.91 5.31 11.39
C ILE A 40 -8.32 6.72 11.47
N GLU A 41 -8.71 7.60 10.55
CA GLU A 41 -8.33 9.01 10.53
C GLU A 41 -9.53 9.93 10.82
N PRO A 42 -9.30 11.20 11.20
CA PRO A 42 -10.36 12.21 11.28
C PRO A 42 -11.02 12.46 9.93
N ASP A 43 -12.23 13.02 9.97
CA ASP A 43 -12.99 13.46 8.79
C ASP A 43 -13.30 12.36 7.76
N ILE A 44 -13.37 11.10 8.21
CA ILE A 44 -13.77 9.96 7.38
C ILE A 44 -15.27 9.69 7.46
N GLU A 45 -15.82 9.02 6.44
CA GLU A 45 -17.18 8.47 6.49
C GLU A 45 -17.22 7.03 6.01
N PHE A 46 -18.03 6.20 6.67
CA PHE A 46 -18.41 4.87 6.20
C PHE A 46 -19.81 4.92 5.63
N PHE A 47 -19.94 4.59 4.34
CA PHE A 47 -21.22 4.73 3.64
C PHE A 47 -22.08 3.48 3.72
N CYS A 48 -21.49 2.32 3.95
CA CYS A 48 -22.16 1.03 3.92
C CYS A 48 -22.16 0.40 5.31
N GLU A 49 -23.21 -0.34 5.63
CA GLU A 49 -23.23 -1.23 6.79
C GLU A 49 -22.22 -2.37 6.58
N ILE A 50 -21.37 -2.63 7.58
CA ILE A 50 -20.40 -3.72 7.58
C ILE A 50 -21.02 -4.87 8.37
N LYS A 51 -21.43 -5.94 7.68
CA LYS A 51 -22.27 -7.03 8.23
C LYS A 51 -21.49 -8.22 8.82
N TYR A 52 -20.17 -8.10 8.90
CA TYR A 52 -19.27 -9.12 9.42
C TYR A 52 -18.14 -8.45 10.21
N ASP A 53 -17.41 -9.25 11.00
CA ASP A 53 -16.20 -8.78 11.68
C ASP A 53 -15.02 -8.78 10.70
N PRO A 54 -14.46 -7.61 10.32
CA PRO A 54 -13.36 -7.54 9.39
C PRO A 54 -12.06 -8.19 9.91
N PHE A 55 -11.83 -8.16 11.22
CA PHE A 55 -10.67 -8.80 11.84
C PHE A 55 -10.78 -10.31 11.79
N LEU A 56 -11.97 -10.85 12.09
CA LEU A 56 -12.22 -12.29 11.96
C LEU A 56 -12.09 -12.75 10.51
N PHE A 57 -12.58 -11.94 9.55
CA PHE A 57 -12.42 -12.21 8.13
C PHE A 57 -10.94 -12.31 7.72
N VAL A 58 -10.11 -11.30 8.01
CA VAL A 58 -8.69 -11.32 7.62
C VAL A 58 -7.92 -12.43 8.33
N LYS A 59 -8.28 -12.76 9.57
CA LYS A 59 -7.68 -13.87 10.31
C LYS A 59 -8.02 -15.22 9.68
N ASN A 60 -9.30 -15.48 9.43
CA ASN A 60 -9.78 -16.77 8.90
C ASN A 60 -9.37 -17.00 7.44
N THR A 61 -9.11 -15.94 6.68
CA THR A 61 -8.70 -16.01 5.27
C THR A 61 -7.20 -15.75 5.07
N ASN A 62 -6.42 -15.69 6.15
CA ASN A 62 -4.98 -15.45 6.18
C ASN A 62 -4.55 -14.22 5.35
N LYS A 63 -5.33 -13.14 5.42
CA LYS A 63 -4.97 -11.84 4.84
C LYS A 63 -4.05 -11.08 5.79
N LYS A 64 -3.08 -10.39 5.22
CA LYS A 64 -2.08 -9.60 5.93
C LYS A 64 -2.24 -8.10 5.68
N TYR A 65 -2.83 -7.70 4.56
CA TYR A 65 -3.04 -6.30 4.24
C TYR A 65 -4.33 -6.08 3.45
N GLY A 66 -5.17 -5.17 3.92
CA GLY A 66 -6.47 -4.85 3.34
C GLY A 66 -6.67 -3.35 3.15
N PHE A 67 -7.26 -2.97 2.02
CA PHE A 67 -7.44 -1.57 1.61
C PHE A 67 -8.77 -1.35 0.86
N VAL A 68 -9.19 -0.07 0.71
CA VAL A 68 -10.41 0.34 -0.01
C VAL A 68 -10.15 1.33 -1.17
N ILE A 69 -9.05 2.07 -1.13
CA ILE A 69 -8.71 3.07 -2.16
C ILE A 69 -7.26 2.86 -2.60
N SER A 70 -7.01 2.98 -3.92
CA SER A 70 -5.66 3.11 -4.48
C SER A 70 -5.56 4.37 -5.32
N VAL A 71 -4.45 5.10 -5.19
CA VAL A 71 -4.22 6.38 -5.86
C VAL A 71 -2.79 6.45 -6.42
N ILE A 72 -2.54 7.50 -7.21
CA ILE A 72 -1.23 7.82 -7.77
C ILE A 72 -0.59 8.91 -6.91
N GLU A 73 0.66 8.69 -6.49
CA GLU A 73 1.46 9.65 -5.73
C GLU A 73 1.87 10.86 -6.57
N ILE A 74 2.08 11.98 -5.89
CA ILE A 74 2.73 13.16 -6.44
C ILE A 74 4.24 12.85 -6.53
N MET A 75 4.72 12.50 -7.72
CA MET A 75 6.08 11.98 -7.92
C MET A 75 7.18 12.93 -7.45
N GLU A 76 6.95 14.23 -7.42
CA GLU A 76 7.86 15.23 -6.86
C GLU A 76 8.12 15.06 -5.36
N THR A 77 7.33 14.24 -4.67
CA THR A 77 7.47 13.98 -3.23
C THR A 77 8.34 12.77 -2.92
N VAL A 78 8.59 11.94 -3.94
CA VAL A 78 9.33 10.67 -3.88
C VAL A 78 10.37 10.49 -5.00
N PRO A 79 11.08 11.54 -5.49
CA PRO A 79 11.94 11.42 -6.68
C PRO A 79 13.07 10.39 -6.55
N THR A 80 13.55 10.08 -5.34
CA THR A 80 14.60 9.07 -5.14
C THR A 80 14.12 7.79 -4.44
N LEU A 81 12.82 7.69 -4.11
CA LEU A 81 12.30 6.54 -3.36
C LEU A 81 12.59 5.22 -4.07
N TRP A 82 12.30 5.14 -5.37
CA TRP A 82 12.49 3.89 -6.12
C TRP A 82 13.97 3.50 -6.27
N ASN A 83 14.87 4.49 -6.36
CA ASN A 83 16.30 4.22 -6.38
C ASN A 83 16.74 3.62 -5.04
N ALA A 84 16.27 4.17 -3.92
CA ALA A 84 16.52 3.61 -2.60
C ALA A 84 15.93 2.20 -2.42
N VAL A 85 14.76 1.92 -2.99
CA VAL A 85 14.16 0.57 -3.02
C VAL A 85 14.99 -0.39 -3.87
N SER A 86 15.47 0.06 -5.02
CA SER A 86 16.34 -0.74 -5.90
C SER A 86 17.67 -1.09 -5.22
N ASP A 87 18.28 -0.12 -4.52
CA ASP A 87 19.48 -0.35 -3.70
C ASP A 87 19.21 -1.35 -2.57
N PHE A 88 18.06 -1.24 -1.89
CA PHE A 88 17.67 -2.20 -0.85
C PHE A 88 17.58 -3.61 -1.42
N ILE A 89 16.88 -3.77 -2.55
CA ILE A 89 16.74 -5.06 -3.23
C ILE A 89 18.11 -5.63 -3.57
N GLU A 90 19.04 -4.79 -4.04
CA GLU A 90 20.39 -5.21 -4.32
C GLU A 90 21.15 -5.74 -3.11
N VAL A 91 21.18 -4.98 -2.04
CA VAL A 91 21.87 -5.35 -0.81
C VAL A 91 21.21 -6.56 -0.16
N TYR A 92 19.88 -6.60 -0.14
CA TYR A 92 19.12 -7.60 0.58
C TYR A 92 19.12 -8.95 -0.13
N ASP A 93 18.97 -9.01 -1.47
CA ASP A 93 19.09 -10.28 -2.21
C ASP A 93 20.51 -10.84 -2.15
N LYS A 94 21.56 -9.99 -2.11
CA LYS A 94 22.94 -10.46 -1.92
C LYS A 94 23.12 -11.20 -0.58
N LYS A 95 22.42 -10.72 0.46
CA LYS A 95 22.47 -11.31 1.81
C LYS A 95 21.48 -12.47 1.99
N TYR A 96 20.33 -12.41 1.32
CA TYR A 96 19.23 -13.35 1.43
C TYR A 96 18.72 -13.76 0.03
N PRO A 97 19.50 -14.55 -0.73
CA PRO A 97 19.22 -14.84 -2.14
C PRO A 97 17.89 -15.56 -2.39
N ASN A 98 17.33 -16.22 -1.38
CA ASN A 98 16.04 -16.91 -1.48
C ASN A 98 14.86 -15.98 -1.76
N TYR A 99 14.97 -14.67 -1.50
CA TYR A 99 13.91 -13.72 -1.83
C TYR A 99 13.80 -13.43 -3.32
N LYS A 100 14.87 -13.57 -4.12
CA LYS A 100 14.85 -13.40 -5.59
C LYS A 100 14.15 -12.11 -6.07
N MET A 101 14.22 -11.01 -5.31
CA MET A 101 13.53 -9.75 -5.67
C MET A 101 14.03 -9.18 -7.00
N LYS A 102 15.34 -9.25 -7.28
CA LYS A 102 15.94 -8.82 -8.55
C LYS A 102 15.39 -9.61 -9.74
N GLU A 103 15.25 -10.93 -9.59
CA GLU A 103 14.70 -11.80 -10.64
C GLU A 103 13.24 -11.44 -10.92
N ARG A 104 12.42 -11.34 -9.87
CA ARG A 104 11.02 -10.91 -9.96
C ARG A 104 10.87 -9.56 -10.67
N MET A 105 11.73 -8.58 -10.33
CA MET A 105 11.73 -7.25 -10.98
C MET A 105 12.09 -7.32 -12.48
N LYS A 106 13.04 -8.17 -12.87
CA LYS A 106 13.41 -8.37 -14.28
C LYS A 106 12.26 -8.98 -15.07
N ASN A 107 11.52 -9.90 -14.48
CA ASN A 107 10.42 -10.59 -15.15
C ASN A 107 9.23 -9.67 -15.45
N ILE A 108 9.04 -8.60 -14.68
CA ILE A 108 8.04 -7.56 -14.99
C ILE A 108 8.34 -6.88 -16.32
N LYS A 109 9.62 -6.61 -16.63
CA LYS A 109 10.04 -5.94 -17.87
C LYS A 109 9.86 -6.81 -19.13
N ASN A 110 9.86 -8.12 -18.97
CA ASN A 110 9.90 -9.07 -20.09
C ASN A 110 8.52 -9.63 -20.46
N LYS A 111 7.45 -9.19 -19.76
CA LYS A 111 6.10 -9.77 -19.89
C LYS A 111 5.44 -9.54 -21.28
N ASP A 112 5.97 -8.62 -22.09
CA ASP A 112 5.51 -8.39 -23.46
C ASP A 112 5.94 -9.48 -24.46
N LYS A 113 6.83 -10.40 -24.08
CA LYS A 113 7.43 -11.38 -25.01
C LYS A 113 6.98 -12.83 -24.84
N ASP A 114 6.61 -13.26 -23.64
CA ASP A 114 6.55 -14.69 -23.31
C ASP A 114 5.18 -15.25 -22.89
N GLY A 115 4.09 -14.47 -22.97
CA GLY A 115 2.73 -14.98 -22.74
C GLY A 115 2.54 -15.71 -21.39
N ASP A 116 2.24 -14.97 -20.33
CA ASP A 116 1.61 -15.39 -19.06
C ASP A 116 2.03 -16.71 -18.36
N ASN A 117 3.22 -17.25 -18.64
CA ASN A 117 3.71 -18.48 -17.98
C ASN A 117 4.53 -18.22 -16.70
N TYR A 118 4.80 -16.96 -16.33
CA TYR A 118 5.48 -16.64 -15.08
C TYR A 118 4.50 -16.61 -13.90
N LYS A 119 4.46 -17.71 -13.15
CA LYS A 119 3.74 -17.81 -11.87
C LYS A 119 4.60 -17.25 -10.74
N ASP A 120 4.46 -15.96 -10.47
CA ASP A 120 4.91 -15.37 -9.20
C ASP A 120 3.73 -15.28 -8.24
N ASP A 121 3.78 -16.12 -7.21
CA ASP A 121 2.85 -16.10 -6.09
C ASP A 121 3.15 -14.94 -5.13
N TYR A 122 4.38 -14.40 -5.17
CA TYR A 122 4.78 -13.24 -4.39
C TYR A 122 4.54 -11.95 -5.18
N GLY A 123 4.12 -10.93 -4.46
CA GLY A 123 4.16 -9.56 -4.91
C GLY A 123 3.15 -9.18 -5.99
N ASN A 124 2.30 -8.21 -5.64
CA ASN A 124 1.61 -7.40 -6.64
C ASN A 124 2.58 -6.34 -7.18
N LEU A 125 3.76 -6.73 -7.68
CA LEU A 125 4.79 -5.75 -8.07
C LEU A 125 4.33 -4.83 -9.19
N ARG A 126 3.51 -5.34 -10.14
CA ARG A 126 2.92 -4.52 -11.21
C ARG A 126 1.99 -3.42 -10.70
N PHE A 127 1.49 -3.56 -9.47
CA PHE A 127 0.75 -2.49 -8.82
C PHE A 127 1.65 -1.25 -8.70
N VAL A 128 2.87 -1.39 -8.17
CA VAL A 128 3.77 -0.26 -7.86
C VAL A 128 4.80 0.06 -8.96
N THR A 129 5.06 -0.85 -9.91
CA THR A 129 6.07 -0.63 -10.95
C THR A 129 5.64 -1.20 -12.30
N ASP A 130 6.05 -0.55 -13.39
CA ASP A 130 5.98 -1.06 -14.76
C ASP A 130 7.27 -1.77 -15.20
N GLY A 131 8.21 -1.98 -14.27
CA GLY A 131 9.54 -2.49 -14.52
C GLY A 131 10.58 -1.39 -14.72
N HIS A 132 10.21 -0.19 -15.19
CA HIS A 132 11.15 0.90 -15.44
C HIS A 132 11.37 1.81 -14.22
N GLY A 133 10.38 1.89 -13.34
CA GLY A 133 10.46 2.70 -12.14
C GLY A 133 9.25 2.52 -11.25
N PHE A 134 9.18 3.29 -10.16
CA PHE A 134 7.94 3.44 -9.41
C PHE A 134 6.91 4.18 -10.27
N ASN A 135 5.76 3.57 -10.50
CA ASN A 135 4.69 4.14 -11.34
C ASN A 135 3.77 5.11 -10.56
N GLY A 136 4.06 5.34 -9.27
CA GLY A 136 3.30 6.21 -8.38
C GLY A 136 2.15 5.53 -7.64
N CYS A 137 1.71 4.36 -8.08
CA CYS A 137 0.57 3.68 -7.50
C CYS A 137 0.83 3.18 -6.08
N HIS A 138 -0.14 3.44 -5.20
CA HIS A 138 -0.09 2.99 -3.83
C HIS A 138 -1.50 2.82 -3.25
N PHE A 139 -1.62 1.94 -2.27
CA PHE A 139 -2.78 1.83 -1.40
C PHE A 139 -2.85 3.05 -0.50
N TRP A 140 -4.03 3.63 -0.35
CA TRP A 140 -4.18 4.88 0.39
C TRP A 140 -4.31 4.62 1.89
N SER A 141 -3.21 4.82 2.62
CA SER A 141 -3.00 4.28 3.96
C SER A 141 -3.90 4.85 5.07
N ASN A 142 -4.70 5.88 4.82
CA ASN A 142 -5.67 6.36 5.81
C ASN A 142 -6.75 5.31 6.13
N PHE A 143 -7.00 4.37 5.22
CA PHE A 143 -7.69 3.12 5.52
C PHE A 143 -6.73 1.96 5.29
N GLU A 144 -6.43 1.21 6.36
CA GLU A 144 -5.70 -0.05 6.30
C GLU A 144 -6.23 -0.98 7.39
N ILE A 145 -6.58 -2.21 7.02
CA ILE A 145 -6.75 -3.32 7.97
C ILE A 145 -5.62 -4.30 7.72
N ALA A 146 -4.69 -4.42 8.65
CA ALA A 146 -3.47 -5.18 8.40
C ALA A 146 -2.93 -5.89 9.63
N ALA A 147 -2.18 -6.96 9.36
CA ALA A 147 -1.55 -7.79 10.38
C ALA A 147 -0.27 -7.12 10.87
N PHE A 148 -0.14 -6.99 12.19
CA PHE A 148 1.07 -6.44 12.80
C PHE A 148 2.30 -7.31 12.55
N ASP A 149 2.15 -8.62 12.39
CA ASP A 149 3.26 -9.55 12.16
C ASP A 149 4.02 -9.23 10.86
N PHE A 150 3.34 -8.76 9.82
CA PHE A 150 3.96 -8.27 8.59
C PHE A 150 4.90 -7.09 8.86
N PHE A 151 4.40 -6.05 9.55
CA PHE A 151 5.19 -4.86 9.88
C PHE A 151 6.31 -5.14 10.90
N ARG A 152 6.07 -6.09 11.82
CA ARG A 152 7.06 -6.57 12.80
C ARG A 152 8.06 -7.54 12.20
N SER A 153 7.83 -8.03 10.98
CA SER A 153 8.74 -8.95 10.32
C SER A 153 10.13 -8.35 10.15
N LYS A 154 11.14 -9.24 10.13
CA LYS A 154 12.53 -8.84 9.93
C LYS A 154 12.72 -8.11 8.59
N ILE A 155 12.09 -8.60 7.51
CA ILE A 155 12.24 -8.01 6.19
C ILE A 155 11.64 -6.60 6.12
N TYR A 156 10.46 -6.37 6.70
CA TYR A 156 9.88 -5.03 6.75
C TYR A 156 10.73 -4.09 7.61
N SER A 157 11.19 -4.56 8.78
CA SER A 157 12.05 -3.76 9.66
C SER A 157 13.37 -3.37 8.99
N ASP A 158 14.01 -4.31 8.29
CA ASP A 158 15.25 -4.04 7.54
C ASP A 158 15.00 -3.07 6.37
N PHE A 159 13.89 -3.24 5.66
CA PHE A 159 13.46 -2.33 4.58
C PHE A 159 13.26 -0.91 5.10
N PHE A 160 12.45 -0.73 6.14
CA PHE A 160 12.24 0.56 6.77
C PHE A 160 13.56 1.18 7.25
N ASN A 161 14.39 0.42 7.98
CA ASN A 161 15.67 0.93 8.50
C ASN A 161 16.65 1.32 7.38
N PHE A 162 16.58 0.66 6.23
CA PHE A 162 17.37 1.02 5.06
C PHE A 162 16.90 2.37 4.47
N LEU A 163 15.59 2.51 4.26
CA LEU A 163 15.00 3.74 3.73
C LEU A 163 15.15 4.93 4.70
N ASP A 164 15.00 4.70 6.00
CA ASP A 164 15.16 5.74 7.02
C ASP A 164 16.57 6.35 6.99
N ARG A 165 17.60 5.51 6.78
CA ARG A 165 18.99 5.96 6.62
C ARG A 165 19.25 6.74 5.32
N LYS A 166 18.43 6.55 4.28
CA LYS A 166 18.50 7.37 3.05
C LYS A 166 17.95 8.78 3.27
N GLY A 167 17.18 9.01 4.34
CA GLY A 167 16.74 10.34 4.77
C GLY A 167 15.60 10.96 3.94
N GLY A 168 15.02 10.22 3.00
CA GLY A 168 13.98 10.74 2.10
C GLY A 168 12.69 11.20 2.79
N PHE A 169 12.39 10.71 4.01
CA PHE A 169 11.32 11.26 4.84
C PHE A 169 11.50 12.76 5.14
N PHE A 170 12.75 13.25 5.24
CA PHE A 170 13.07 14.63 5.61
C PHE A 170 13.66 15.46 4.48
N TYR A 171 14.54 14.88 3.65
CA TYR A 171 15.09 15.57 2.48
C TYR A 171 14.07 15.68 1.35
N GLU A 172 13.15 14.72 1.27
CA GLU A 172 11.99 14.74 0.36
C GLU A 172 10.69 14.86 1.16
N ARG A 173 9.66 14.08 0.80
CA ARG A 173 8.39 13.98 1.54
C ARG A 173 7.78 12.60 1.33
N TRP A 174 8.58 11.55 1.55
CA TRP A 174 8.12 10.16 1.46
C TRP A 174 6.96 9.93 2.41
N GLY A 175 5.79 9.62 1.84
CA GLY A 175 4.61 9.23 2.60
C GLY A 175 4.70 7.78 3.09
N ASP A 176 4.02 7.46 4.18
CA ASP A 176 3.85 6.07 4.63
C ASP A 176 3.09 5.23 3.61
N ALA A 177 2.11 5.81 2.90
CA ALA A 177 1.31 5.11 1.90
C ALA A 177 2.13 4.45 0.77
N PRO A 178 3.04 5.16 0.05
CA PRO A 178 3.92 4.52 -0.92
C PRO A 178 4.94 3.57 -0.27
N ILE A 179 5.42 3.84 0.94
CA ILE A 179 6.35 2.94 1.67
C ILE A 179 5.68 1.59 1.95
N HIS A 180 4.49 1.61 2.56
CA HIS A 180 3.68 0.42 2.84
C HIS A 180 3.36 -0.34 1.57
N SER A 181 2.92 0.37 0.53
CA SER A 181 2.52 -0.25 -0.73
C SER A 181 3.66 -0.97 -1.43
N ILE A 182 4.85 -0.36 -1.47
CA ILE A 182 6.04 -0.99 -2.03
C ILE A 182 6.43 -2.23 -1.21
N ALA A 183 6.43 -2.14 0.13
CA ALA A 183 6.74 -3.27 0.99
C ALA A 183 5.73 -4.43 0.82
N VAL A 184 4.43 -4.13 0.83
CA VAL A 184 3.34 -5.08 0.58
C VAL A 184 3.54 -5.75 -0.78
N SER A 185 3.78 -4.98 -1.83
CA SER A 185 4.01 -5.49 -3.17
C SER A 185 5.32 -6.26 -3.34
N LEU A 186 6.32 -6.08 -2.48
CA LEU A 186 7.58 -6.85 -2.54
C LEU A 186 7.55 -8.14 -1.72
N PHE A 187 6.89 -8.12 -0.56
CA PHE A 187 7.12 -9.11 0.49
C PHE A 187 5.92 -10.03 0.74
N LEU A 188 4.69 -9.60 0.45
CA LEU A 188 3.50 -10.42 0.63
C LEU A 188 3.14 -11.20 -0.62
N LYS A 189 2.48 -12.34 -0.45
CA LYS A 189 1.85 -13.08 -1.55
C LYS A 189 0.60 -12.36 -2.03
N LYS A 190 0.25 -12.56 -3.30
CA LYS A 190 -0.94 -11.94 -3.91
C LYS A 190 -2.22 -12.26 -3.14
N ASN A 191 -2.33 -13.50 -2.64
CA ASN A 191 -3.49 -13.95 -1.87
C ASN A 191 -3.52 -13.46 -0.42
N GLU A 192 -2.46 -12.84 0.10
CA GLU A 192 -2.43 -12.21 1.42
C GLU A 192 -2.93 -10.76 1.40
N ILE A 193 -3.18 -10.22 0.21
CA ILE A 193 -3.68 -8.86 0.01
C ILE A 193 -5.18 -8.92 -0.31
N HIS A 194 -5.96 -8.01 0.28
CA HIS A 194 -7.41 -7.97 0.08
C HIS A 194 -7.89 -6.56 -0.26
N PHE A 195 -8.80 -6.48 -1.22
CA PHE A 195 -9.52 -5.26 -1.54
C PHE A 195 -10.93 -5.38 -0.95
N PHE A 196 -11.25 -4.54 0.03
CA PHE A 196 -12.58 -4.48 0.66
C PHE A 196 -13.56 -3.73 -0.25
N GLY A 197 -13.98 -4.39 -1.32
CA GLY A 197 -14.85 -3.81 -2.35
C GLY A 197 -16.30 -3.55 -1.90
N ASP A 198 -16.62 -3.97 -0.69
CA ASP A 198 -17.92 -3.88 -0.02
C ASP A 198 -17.98 -2.75 1.03
N ILE A 199 -16.83 -2.24 1.48
CA ILE A 199 -16.74 -1.15 2.45
C ILE A 199 -16.70 0.19 1.73
N GLY A 200 -17.84 0.87 1.65
CA GLY A 200 -17.91 2.25 1.16
C GLY A 200 -17.26 3.21 2.14
N TYR A 201 -16.33 4.02 1.66
CA TYR A 201 -15.44 4.83 2.49
C TYR A 201 -15.13 6.18 1.85
N TYR A 202 -15.05 7.22 2.67
CA TYR A 202 -14.59 8.54 2.28
C TYR A 202 -13.47 9.01 3.18
N HIS A 203 -12.49 9.63 2.56
CA HIS A 203 -11.53 10.50 3.21
C HIS A 203 -11.28 11.67 2.26
N PRO A 204 -11.36 12.94 2.70
CA PRO A 204 -11.28 14.07 1.80
C PRO A 204 -10.03 14.06 0.90
N PRO A 205 -10.16 14.33 -0.43
CA PRO A 205 -11.39 14.61 -1.19
C PRO A 205 -11.96 13.37 -1.93
N VAL A 206 -11.58 12.15 -1.55
CA VAL A 206 -11.78 10.94 -2.33
C VAL A 206 -12.85 10.06 -1.70
N THR A 207 -13.84 9.68 -2.51
CA THR A 207 -14.91 8.74 -2.16
C THR A 207 -14.68 7.41 -2.84
N TYR A 208 -14.82 6.31 -2.12
CA TYR A 208 -15.07 4.99 -2.68
C TYR A 208 -16.50 4.54 -2.37
N CYS A 209 -17.27 4.22 -3.41
CA CYS A 209 -18.61 3.69 -3.31
C CYS A 209 -18.69 2.33 -4.05
N PRO A 210 -19.09 1.23 -3.38
CA PRO A 210 -19.26 -0.09 -3.98
C PRO A 210 -20.27 -0.14 -5.15
N SER A 211 -19.99 -0.94 -6.18
CA SER A 211 -20.86 -1.11 -7.37
C SER A 211 -22.01 -2.09 -7.19
N PHE A 212 -21.93 -3.02 -6.23
CA PHE A 212 -22.85 -4.17 -6.18
C PHE A 212 -24.31 -3.76 -5.88
N LYS A 213 -25.26 -4.33 -6.64
CA LYS A 213 -26.71 -4.12 -6.45
C LYS A 213 -27.23 -4.65 -5.10
N GLN A 214 -26.51 -5.58 -4.46
CA GLN A 214 -26.92 -6.21 -3.20
C GLN A 214 -26.73 -5.34 -1.95
N ASN A 215 -25.93 -4.28 -2.01
CA ASN A 215 -25.82 -3.29 -0.93
C ASN A 215 -26.76 -2.11 -1.15
N SER A 216 -28.07 -2.37 -1.08
CA SER A 216 -29.12 -1.32 -1.06
C SER A 216 -29.02 -0.35 0.13
N LEU A 217 -28.05 -0.56 1.03
CA LEU A 217 -27.85 0.21 2.26
C LEU A 217 -26.65 1.19 2.20
N CYS A 218 -25.90 1.25 1.10
CA CYS A 218 -24.81 2.22 0.97
C CYS A 218 -25.33 3.64 0.69
N LYS A 219 -24.97 4.61 1.54
CA LYS A 219 -25.33 6.03 1.40
C LYS A 219 -24.24 6.83 0.66
N CYS A 220 -23.92 6.45 -0.58
CA CYS A 220 -22.95 7.18 -1.40
C CYS A 220 -23.36 7.25 -2.87
N ASP A 221 -22.88 8.29 -3.53
CA ASP A 221 -23.07 8.49 -4.97
C ASP A 221 -22.02 7.69 -5.75
N ARG A 222 -22.49 6.69 -6.50
CA ARG A 222 -21.62 5.78 -7.28
C ARG A 222 -20.88 6.50 -8.40
N GLU A 223 -21.47 7.54 -8.99
CA GLU A 223 -20.84 8.32 -10.06
C GLU A 223 -19.64 9.13 -9.55
N LYS A 224 -19.64 9.43 -8.24
CA LYS A 224 -18.54 10.13 -7.58
C LYS A 224 -17.41 9.21 -7.12
N SER A 225 -17.62 7.88 -7.13
CA SER A 225 -16.63 6.90 -6.69
C SER A 225 -15.34 7.01 -7.50
N PHE A 226 -14.22 7.19 -6.79
CA PHE A 226 -12.91 7.41 -7.36
C PHE A 226 -12.43 6.18 -8.13
N ASN A 227 -12.71 4.99 -7.63
CA ASN A 227 -12.28 3.71 -8.21
C ASN A 227 -12.85 3.45 -9.63
N TYR A 228 -13.89 4.17 -10.06
CA TYR A 228 -14.42 4.12 -11.44
C TYR A 228 -13.90 5.25 -12.35
N LYS A 229 -12.99 6.11 -11.87
CA LYS A 229 -12.35 7.17 -12.66
C LYS A 229 -10.99 6.69 -13.18
N ARG A 230 -10.56 7.20 -14.36
CA ARG A 230 -9.31 6.82 -15.08
C ARG A 230 -7.98 7.03 -14.32
N LYS A 231 -7.98 7.44 -13.05
CA LYS A 231 -6.78 7.77 -12.25
C LYS A 231 -6.55 6.84 -11.04
N THR A 232 -7.08 5.63 -11.09
CA THR A 232 -6.92 4.64 -10.02
C THR A 232 -5.83 3.64 -10.40
N CYS A 233 -5.44 2.81 -9.43
CA CYS A 233 -4.43 1.77 -9.64
C CYS A 233 -5.01 0.36 -9.49
N LEU A 234 -6.34 0.23 -9.38
CA LEU A 234 -7.00 -1.05 -9.17
C LEU A 234 -6.86 -2.00 -10.37
N ASP A 235 -6.81 -1.47 -11.58
CA ASP A 235 -6.61 -2.23 -12.82
C ASP A 235 -5.23 -2.90 -12.90
N LYS A 236 -4.24 -2.36 -12.17
CA LYS A 236 -2.88 -2.91 -12.08
C LYS A 236 -2.74 -4.00 -11.00
N LEU A 237 -3.79 -4.25 -10.23
CA LEU A 237 -3.74 -5.19 -9.11
C LEU A 237 -4.01 -6.62 -9.57
N GLU A 238 -3.02 -7.49 -9.41
CA GLU A 238 -3.10 -8.89 -9.85
C GLU A 238 -3.69 -9.82 -8.76
N ILE A 239 -4.77 -9.41 -8.08
CA ILE A 239 -5.45 -10.25 -7.08
C ILE A 239 -6.73 -10.87 -7.64
N LYS A 240 -7.00 -12.13 -7.30
CA LYS A 240 -8.33 -12.72 -7.49
C LYS A 240 -9.27 -12.12 -6.45
N GLN A 241 -10.22 -11.31 -6.91
CA GLN A 241 -11.29 -10.76 -6.07
C GLN A 241 -12.28 -11.90 -5.79
N TYR A 242 -12.13 -12.55 -4.64
CA TYR A 242 -13.19 -13.40 -4.10
C TYR A 242 -14.11 -12.47 -3.30
N LEU A 243 -15.29 -12.22 -3.87
CA LEU A 243 -16.43 -11.63 -3.17
C LEU A 243 -17.06 -12.68 -2.28
#